data_AF-A0A6C0K6B3-F1
#
_entry.id   AF-A0A6C0K6B3-F1
#
_cell.length_a   1.000
_cell.length_b   1.000
_cell.length_c   1.000
_cell.angle_alpha   90.00
_cell.angle_beta   90.00
_cell.angle_gamma   90.00
#
_symmetry.space_group_name_H-M   'P 1'
#
loop_
_entity.id
_entity.type
_entity.pdbx_description
1 polymer ?
#
loop_
_entity_poly.entity_id
_entity_poly.type
_entity_poly.pdbx_seq_one_letter_code
_entity_poly.pdbx_strand_id
1 'polypeptide(L)'
;MPLYMSLAGQFGYGRSRAPPFDSIDFASFSNWHKTSAYSLAVSAFPTFYNYVFDGSPSTIYDGGFNMWNEGNIVSFGATTVPYGTIGSNYFVSEANVWPQVALGFTTASAVAEWKNSGNVGMAGSPFGSNANFSGTYTTPNQGRGGFYWVNQKYGLTNPTICYLWFTITQPIINTITTSSNDNRSTSDPPLYSYTQSVSVTGSKVILGQMFLSTRSVTTFPNGNLISQVAIEGFLSNYVRNADIRLV
;
A
#
# COMPACT_ATOMS: atom_id res chain seq x y z
N MET A 1 -11.53 36.44 -21.95
CA MET A 1 -11.64 35.27 -21.04
C MET A 1 -10.49 34.33 -21.37
N PRO A 2 -9.55 34.05 -20.46
CA PRO A 2 -8.46 33.14 -20.75
C PRO A 2 -8.97 31.69 -20.63
N LEU A 3 -8.75 30.91 -21.70
CA LEU A 3 -8.93 29.46 -21.70
C LEU A 3 -7.83 28.83 -20.83
N TYR A 4 -8.24 28.14 -19.76
CA TYR A 4 -7.38 27.17 -19.10
C TYR A 4 -7.41 25.86 -19.90
N MET A 5 -6.42 25.67 -20.77
CA MET A 5 -6.11 24.35 -21.31
C MET A 5 -5.35 23.55 -20.25
N SER A 6 -6.02 22.55 -19.68
CA SER A 6 -5.39 21.48 -18.91
C SER A 6 -4.54 20.65 -19.87
N LEU A 7 -3.22 20.83 -19.84
CA LEU A 7 -2.25 19.93 -20.44
C LEU A 7 -2.18 18.64 -19.61
N ALA A 8 -3.19 17.79 -19.76
CA ALA A 8 -3.03 16.36 -19.50
C ALA A 8 -2.13 15.83 -20.61
N GLY A 9 -0.82 15.80 -20.36
CA GLY A 9 0.18 15.24 -21.26
C GLY A 9 -0.13 13.79 -21.55
N GLN A 10 -0.81 13.56 -22.68
CA GLN A 10 -1.09 12.25 -23.24
C GLN A 10 0.21 11.74 -23.88
N PHE A 11 1.18 11.30 -23.07
CA PHE A 11 2.28 10.47 -23.54
C PHE A 11 1.80 9.03 -23.73
N GLY A 12 0.87 8.85 -24.67
CA GLY A 12 0.52 7.56 -25.24
C GLY A 12 1.57 7.13 -26.25
N TYR A 13 2.80 6.90 -25.81
CA TYR A 13 3.70 6.06 -26.61
C TYR A 13 3.13 4.64 -26.55
N GLY A 14 2.90 4.03 -27.72
CA GLY A 14 2.52 2.63 -27.84
C GLY A 14 3.54 1.76 -27.11
N ARG A 15 3.27 1.43 -25.85
CA ARG A 15 4.13 0.57 -25.04
C ARG A 15 3.87 -0.86 -25.50
N SER A 16 4.74 -1.35 -26.39
CA SER A 16 5.03 -2.77 -26.47
C SER A 16 5.42 -3.30 -25.07
N ARG A 17 5.22 -4.60 -24.85
CA ARG A 17 5.41 -5.34 -23.58
C ARG A 17 6.51 -4.73 -22.69
N ALA A 18 6.21 -4.46 -21.42
CA ALA A 18 7.17 -3.86 -20.50
C ALA A 18 8.45 -4.72 -20.38
N PRO A 19 9.65 -4.11 -20.32
CA PRO A 19 10.92 -4.84 -20.21
C PRO A 19 11.04 -5.57 -18.87
N PRO A 20 11.76 -6.72 -18.75
CA PRO A 20 11.95 -7.49 -17.51
C PRO A 20 12.53 -6.68 -16.35
N PHE A 21 12.14 -7.00 -15.10
CA PHE A 21 12.69 -6.37 -13.88
C PHE A 21 14.13 -6.83 -13.63
N ASP A 22 15.12 -6.19 -14.23
CA ASP A 22 16.53 -6.45 -13.93
C ASP A 22 17.06 -5.50 -12.85
N SER A 23 16.53 -4.28 -12.78
CA SER A 23 16.77 -3.32 -11.71
C SER A 23 15.54 -2.41 -11.52
N ILE A 24 15.47 -1.66 -10.42
CA ILE A 24 14.43 -0.64 -10.18
C ILE A 24 15.09 0.67 -9.79
N ASP A 25 14.74 1.75 -10.49
CA ASP A 25 15.07 3.11 -10.05
C ASP A 25 14.07 3.60 -9.00
N PHE A 26 14.38 3.34 -7.74
CA PHE A 26 13.58 3.82 -6.61
C PHE A 26 13.64 5.34 -6.41
N ALA A 27 14.65 6.04 -6.94
CA ALA A 27 14.72 7.50 -6.85
C ALA A 27 13.68 8.15 -7.78
N SER A 28 13.61 7.70 -9.03
CA SER A 28 12.55 8.12 -9.96
C SER A 28 11.16 7.77 -9.44
N PHE A 29 11.01 6.56 -8.88
CA PHE A 29 9.75 6.15 -8.26
C PHE A 29 9.36 7.04 -7.07
N SER A 30 10.32 7.36 -6.19
CA SER A 30 10.11 8.25 -5.04
C SER A 30 9.56 9.61 -5.47
N ASN A 31 10.17 10.22 -6.49
CA ASN A 31 9.71 11.51 -7.02
C ASN A 31 8.30 11.42 -7.58
N TRP A 32 8.01 10.39 -8.40
CA TRP A 32 6.66 10.18 -8.92
C TRP A 32 5.64 9.98 -7.81
N HIS A 33 5.99 9.17 -6.80
CA HIS A 33 5.10 8.83 -5.70
C HIS A 33 4.66 10.10 -4.95
N LYS A 34 5.63 10.97 -4.62
CA LYS A 34 5.36 12.27 -3.97
C LYS A 34 4.44 13.17 -4.77
N THR A 35 4.58 13.20 -6.10
CA THR A 35 3.85 14.16 -6.94
C THR A 35 2.52 13.65 -7.46
N SER A 36 2.30 12.33 -7.49
CA SER A 36 1.21 11.75 -8.27
C SER A 36 0.44 10.64 -7.57
N ALA A 37 0.98 9.99 -6.54
CA ALA A 37 0.28 8.89 -5.90
C ALA A 37 -0.98 9.36 -5.14
N TYR A 38 -0.91 10.55 -4.54
CA TYR A 38 -2.04 11.11 -3.80
C TYR A 38 -3.26 11.36 -4.69
N SER A 39 -3.07 11.97 -5.86
CA SER A 39 -4.17 12.24 -6.79
C SER A 39 -4.83 10.95 -7.31
N LEU A 40 -4.05 9.87 -7.47
CA LEU A 40 -4.59 8.56 -7.79
C LEU A 40 -5.41 7.97 -6.63
N ALA A 41 -4.93 8.10 -5.40
CA ALA A 41 -5.64 7.60 -4.22
C ALA A 41 -6.97 8.32 -4.02
N VAL A 42 -7.01 9.65 -4.05
CA VAL A 42 -8.27 10.41 -3.89
C VAL A 42 -9.24 10.20 -5.06
N SER A 43 -8.73 9.92 -6.26
CA SER A 43 -9.58 9.57 -7.40
C SER A 43 -10.19 8.18 -7.28
N ALA A 44 -9.46 7.21 -6.73
CA ALA A 44 -9.96 5.85 -6.51
C ALA A 44 -10.84 5.76 -5.25
N PHE A 45 -10.54 6.60 -4.26
CA PHE A 45 -11.18 6.62 -2.95
C PHE A 45 -11.61 8.06 -2.64
N PRO A 46 -12.80 8.50 -3.08
CA PRO A 46 -13.24 9.89 -2.94
C PRO A 46 -13.28 10.41 -1.49
N THR A 47 -13.38 9.50 -0.52
CA THR A 47 -13.35 9.81 0.91
C THR A 47 -12.03 9.43 1.57
N PHE A 48 -10.94 9.41 0.79
CA PHE A 48 -9.60 9.10 1.30
C PHE A 48 -9.28 9.98 2.51
N TYR A 49 -8.81 9.34 3.57
CA TYR A 49 -8.44 10.02 4.80
C TYR A 49 -6.92 10.11 4.92
N ASN A 50 -6.44 11.34 5.10
CA ASN A 50 -5.03 11.61 5.32
C ASN A 50 -4.69 11.36 6.79
N TYR A 51 -4.10 10.22 7.10
CA TYR A 51 -3.56 9.95 8.44
C TYR A 51 -2.39 10.85 8.76
N VAL A 52 -2.19 11.10 10.06
CA VAL A 52 -1.16 12.02 10.56
C VAL A 52 0.01 11.20 11.10
N PHE A 53 1.22 11.63 10.75
CA PHE A 53 2.44 11.13 11.37
C PHE A 53 2.80 12.00 12.57
N ASP A 54 2.90 11.40 13.74
CA ASP A 54 3.22 12.04 15.00
C ASP A 54 4.41 11.37 15.69
N GLY A 55 5.49 12.13 15.83
CA GLY A 55 6.50 11.91 16.88
C GLY A 55 7.65 10.94 16.62
N SER A 56 7.69 10.16 15.52
CA SER A 56 8.83 9.27 15.24
C SER A 56 9.06 9.00 13.75
N PRO A 57 10.33 8.85 13.32
CA PRO A 57 10.70 8.63 11.93
C PRO A 57 10.30 7.26 11.37
N SER A 58 9.74 6.36 12.18
CA SER A 58 9.40 4.98 11.80
C SER A 58 8.04 4.50 12.30
N THR A 59 7.17 5.39 12.77
CA THR A 59 5.83 5.03 13.26
C THR A 59 4.77 6.06 12.91
N ILE A 60 3.58 5.58 12.60
CA ILE A 60 2.30 6.30 12.53
C ILE A 60 1.60 6.06 13.86
N TYR A 61 1.36 7.12 14.63
CA TYR A 61 0.77 7.01 15.96
C TYR A 61 -0.69 7.48 15.99
N ASP A 62 -1.17 8.15 14.93
CA ASP A 62 -2.61 8.32 14.65
C ASP A 62 -3.00 7.99 13.19
N GLY A 63 -3.13 6.69 12.90
CA GLY A 63 -3.58 6.17 11.60
C GLY A 63 -5.08 6.32 11.30
N GLY A 64 -5.86 7.03 12.12
CA GLY A 64 -7.31 7.12 11.96
C GLY A 64 -8.08 7.50 13.24
N PHE A 65 -7.79 8.65 13.82
CA PHE A 65 -8.36 9.14 15.09
C PHE A 65 -8.23 8.13 16.25
N ASN A 66 -7.00 7.72 16.56
CA ASN A 66 -6.63 6.73 17.57
C ASN A 66 -6.99 5.28 17.23
N MET A 67 -7.40 4.96 16.00
CA MET A 67 -7.59 3.56 15.62
C MET A 67 -6.28 2.79 15.44
N TRP A 68 -5.15 3.51 15.36
CA TRP A 68 -3.82 2.94 15.25
C TRP A 68 -2.85 3.73 16.11
N ASN A 69 -2.55 3.22 17.30
CA ASN A 69 -1.52 3.78 18.17
C ASN A 69 -0.21 2.99 17.97
N GLU A 70 0.93 3.68 17.99
CA GLU A 70 2.26 3.05 18.00
C GLU A 70 2.56 2.09 16.82
N GLY A 71 2.17 2.40 15.57
CA GLY A 71 2.41 1.39 14.54
C GLY A 71 2.58 1.79 13.09
N ASN A 72 2.54 0.78 12.23
CA ASN A 72 3.20 0.76 10.91
C ASN A 72 4.73 0.89 11.04
N ILE A 73 5.35 -0.02 11.80
CA ILE A 73 6.81 -0.18 11.83
C ILE A 73 7.25 -0.96 10.60
N VAL A 74 7.69 -0.24 9.57
CA VAL A 74 8.15 -0.83 8.31
C VAL A 74 9.54 -1.44 8.51
N SER A 75 9.68 -2.75 8.26
CA SER A 75 10.98 -3.44 8.35
C SER A 75 11.25 -4.23 7.09
N PHE A 76 12.46 -4.18 6.54
CA PHE A 76 12.91 -5.01 5.42
C PHE A 76 13.83 -6.12 5.95
N GLY A 77 13.32 -7.35 5.95
CA GLY A 77 13.99 -8.45 6.66
C GLY A 77 14.04 -8.19 8.17
N ALA A 78 15.24 -8.21 8.77
CA ALA A 78 15.43 -7.94 10.20
C ALA A 78 15.61 -6.46 10.55
N THR A 79 15.66 -5.56 9.56
CA THR A 79 16.00 -4.14 9.78
C THR A 79 14.75 -3.28 9.72
N THR A 80 14.45 -2.54 10.78
CA THR A 80 13.45 -1.45 10.73
C THR A 80 13.97 -0.31 9.88
N VAL A 81 13.13 0.17 8.97
CA VAL A 81 13.47 1.17 7.97
C VAL A 81 12.67 2.45 8.23
N PRO A 82 13.32 3.62 8.39
CA PRO A 82 12.64 4.89 8.53
C PRO A 82 11.82 5.27 7.28
N TYR A 83 10.78 6.07 7.48
CA TYR A 83 10.06 6.70 6.38
C TYR A 83 10.97 7.63 5.57
N GLY A 84 10.77 7.65 4.25
CA GLY A 84 11.58 8.41 3.30
C GLY A 84 12.89 7.74 2.89
N THR A 85 13.14 6.52 3.35
CA THR A 85 14.39 5.80 3.03
C THR A 85 14.33 5.16 1.66
N ILE A 86 15.39 5.35 0.88
CA ILE A 86 15.65 4.62 -0.36
C ILE A 86 16.88 3.73 -0.16
N GLY A 87 16.67 2.42 -0.20
CA GLY A 87 17.73 1.42 -0.19
C GLY A 87 18.14 1.00 -1.59
N SER A 88 19.13 0.11 -1.68
CA SER A 88 19.56 -0.48 -2.95
C SER A 88 18.49 -1.37 -3.61
N ASN A 89 17.61 -1.95 -2.80
CA ASN A 89 16.57 -2.86 -3.24
C ASN A 89 15.23 -2.63 -2.53
N TYR A 90 15.05 -1.49 -1.88
CA TYR A 90 13.76 -1.14 -1.27
C TYR A 90 13.52 0.36 -1.30
N PHE A 91 12.26 0.73 -1.11
CA PHE A 91 11.78 2.09 -0.96
C PHE A 91 10.76 2.14 0.16
N VAL A 92 10.83 3.18 0.99
CA VAL A 92 9.79 3.53 1.95
C VAL A 92 9.42 4.99 1.71
N SER A 93 8.14 5.23 1.42
CA SER A 93 7.57 6.57 1.25
C SER A 93 7.88 7.51 2.42
N GLU A 94 7.97 8.80 2.13
CA GLU A 94 8.16 9.83 3.16
C GLU A 94 6.94 9.93 4.07
N ALA A 95 7.18 10.38 5.30
CA ALA A 95 6.10 10.72 6.21
C ALA A 95 5.21 11.82 5.58
N ASN A 96 3.90 11.74 5.81
CA ASN A 96 2.90 12.65 5.24
C ASN A 96 2.88 12.69 3.69
N VAL A 97 3.38 11.65 3.03
CA VAL A 97 3.16 11.41 1.61
C VAL A 97 2.20 10.23 1.46
N TRP A 98 1.04 10.51 0.85
CA TRP A 98 -0.05 9.53 0.75
C TRP A 98 -0.22 8.99 -0.68
N PRO A 99 -0.65 7.72 -0.83
CA PRO A 99 -0.73 6.72 0.22
C PRO A 99 0.66 6.21 0.60
N GLN A 100 0.93 6.04 1.89
CA GLN A 100 2.13 5.41 2.41
C GLN A 100 2.29 4.04 1.76
N VAL A 101 3.46 3.84 1.18
CA VAL A 101 3.87 2.60 0.54
C VAL A 101 5.30 2.25 0.94
N ALA A 102 5.56 0.95 1.06
CA ALA A 102 6.89 0.37 1.13
C ALA A 102 7.01 -0.67 0.01
N LEU A 103 8.08 -0.62 -0.77
CA LEU A 103 8.35 -1.55 -1.87
C LEU A 103 9.68 -2.23 -1.66
N GLY A 104 9.72 -3.56 -1.71
CA GLY A 104 10.93 -4.36 -1.67
C GLY A 104 11.11 -5.11 -2.98
N PHE A 105 12.32 -5.13 -3.51
CA PHE A 105 12.67 -5.82 -4.76
C PHE A 105 13.57 -7.02 -4.48
N THR A 106 13.21 -8.17 -5.03
CA THR A 106 13.97 -9.41 -4.88
C THR A 106 14.69 -9.75 -6.19
N THR A 107 16.03 -9.78 -6.16
CA THR A 107 16.85 -10.09 -7.35
C THR A 107 17.17 -11.59 -7.49
N ALA A 108 17.37 -12.32 -6.39
CA ALA A 108 17.46 -13.80 -6.36
C ALA A 108 17.39 -14.33 -4.92
N SER A 109 16.55 -15.33 -4.65
CA SER A 109 16.39 -16.05 -3.35
C SER A 109 16.28 -15.20 -2.07
N ALA A 110 16.15 -13.88 -2.23
CA ALA A 110 16.03 -12.93 -1.15
C ALA A 110 14.59 -12.89 -0.68
N VAL A 111 14.42 -12.79 0.63
CA VAL A 111 13.12 -12.57 1.25
C VAL A 111 12.92 -11.07 1.35
N ALA A 112 11.99 -10.53 0.57
CA ALA A 112 11.39 -9.26 0.93
C ALA A 112 10.38 -9.58 2.03
N GLU A 113 10.66 -9.17 3.27
CA GLU A 113 9.70 -9.24 4.36
C GLU A 113 9.32 -7.82 4.73
N TRP A 114 8.03 -7.51 4.75
CA TRP A 114 7.52 -6.32 5.41
C TRP A 114 6.77 -6.73 6.66
N LYS A 115 7.18 -6.17 7.80
CA LYS A 115 6.47 -6.29 9.07
C LYS A 115 5.72 -5.02 9.35
N ASN A 116 4.60 -5.14 10.06
CA ASN A 116 3.93 -4.03 10.72
C ASN A 116 3.42 -4.51 12.04
N SER A 117 3.67 -3.70 13.04
CA SER A 117 3.07 -3.86 14.34
C SER A 117 2.44 -2.57 14.82
N GLY A 118 1.63 -2.68 15.86
CA GLY A 118 1.04 -1.54 16.57
C GLY A 118 -0.16 -1.98 17.40
N ASN A 119 -0.76 -1.01 18.08
CA ASN A 119 -2.02 -1.20 18.79
C ASN A 119 -3.16 -0.71 17.91
N VAL A 120 -3.95 -1.64 17.37
CA VAL A 120 -5.10 -1.32 16.53
C VAL A 120 -6.40 -1.57 17.28
N GLY A 121 -7.28 -0.59 17.23
CA GLY A 121 -8.53 -0.58 17.99
C GLY A 121 -8.83 0.83 18.49
N MET A 122 -10.09 1.09 18.82
CA MET A 122 -10.49 2.36 19.42
C MET A 122 -10.57 2.18 20.92
N ALA A 123 -9.79 2.96 21.68
CA ALA A 123 -9.85 2.97 23.13
C ALA A 123 -11.31 3.18 23.60
N GLY A 124 -11.84 2.20 24.35
CA GLY A 124 -13.18 2.27 24.93
C GLY A 124 -14.36 1.97 23.98
N SER A 125 -14.13 1.41 22.78
CA SER A 125 -15.20 1.12 21.82
C SER A 125 -15.33 -0.37 21.47
N PRO A 126 -16.53 -0.95 21.58
CA PRO A 126 -16.80 -2.32 21.14
C PRO A 126 -17.06 -2.45 19.63
N PHE A 127 -16.83 -1.40 18.82
CA PHE A 127 -17.38 -1.29 17.45
C PHE A 127 -16.36 -1.42 16.30
N GLY A 128 -15.20 -2.02 16.53
CA GLY A 128 -14.28 -2.40 15.45
C GLY A 128 -14.80 -3.65 14.73
N SER A 129 -14.96 -3.58 13.41
CA SER A 129 -15.21 -4.77 12.58
C SER A 129 -14.08 -4.94 11.58
N ASN A 130 -13.83 -6.21 11.21
CA ASN A 130 -12.76 -6.60 10.30
C ASN A 130 -13.36 -7.10 8.99
N ALA A 131 -12.81 -6.65 7.86
CA ALA A 131 -13.10 -7.18 6.54
C ALA A 131 -11.80 -7.56 5.84
N ASN A 132 -11.76 -8.75 5.25
CA ASN A 132 -10.59 -9.25 4.54
C ASN A 132 -11.01 -9.71 3.14
N PHE A 133 -10.17 -9.46 2.16
CA PHE A 133 -10.30 -10.03 0.83
C PHE A 133 -8.96 -10.06 0.12
N SER A 134 -8.91 -10.80 -0.97
CA SER A 134 -7.74 -10.91 -1.82
C SER A 134 -8.15 -11.12 -3.25
N GLY A 135 -7.24 -10.82 -4.16
CA GLY A 135 -7.49 -11.01 -5.58
C GLY A 135 -6.22 -10.84 -6.40
N THR A 136 -6.44 -10.66 -7.69
CA THR A 136 -5.37 -10.35 -8.63
C THR A 136 -5.71 -9.07 -9.37
N TYR A 137 -4.68 -8.38 -9.86
CA TYR A 137 -4.85 -7.21 -10.70
C TYR A 137 -3.92 -7.32 -11.91
N THR A 138 -4.31 -6.68 -13.00
CA THR A 138 -3.50 -6.60 -14.21
C THR A 138 -3.44 -5.16 -14.69
N THR A 139 -2.31 -4.78 -15.27
CA THR A 139 -2.11 -3.48 -15.89
C THR A 139 -2.40 -3.59 -17.39
N PRO A 140 -3.32 -2.77 -17.93
CA PRO A 140 -3.52 -2.72 -19.37
C PRO A 140 -2.23 -2.35 -20.09
N ASN A 141 -1.94 -3.03 -21.21
CA ASN A 141 -0.86 -2.74 -22.16
C ASN A 141 0.59 -2.90 -21.66
N GLN A 142 0.83 -3.21 -20.38
CA GLN A 142 2.20 -3.42 -19.85
C GLN A 142 2.50 -4.88 -19.52
N GLY A 143 1.48 -5.76 -19.47
CA GLY A 143 1.63 -7.16 -19.11
C GLY A 143 2.03 -7.40 -17.65
N ARG A 144 2.08 -6.35 -16.82
CA ARG A 144 2.38 -6.43 -15.40
C ARG A 144 1.11 -6.73 -14.61
N GLY A 145 1.23 -7.42 -13.49
CA GLY A 145 0.12 -7.68 -12.59
C GLY A 145 0.62 -8.26 -11.29
N GLY A 146 -0.28 -8.80 -10.49
CA GLY A 146 0.11 -9.50 -9.28
C GLY A 146 -1.06 -9.96 -8.45
N PHE A 147 -0.72 -10.56 -7.32
CA PHE A 147 -1.65 -10.91 -6.27
C PHE A 147 -1.66 -9.80 -5.23
N TYR A 148 -2.80 -9.61 -4.58
CA TYR A 148 -2.90 -8.70 -3.45
C TYR A 148 -3.83 -9.27 -2.39
N TRP A 149 -3.66 -8.76 -1.18
CA TRP A 149 -4.51 -9.10 -0.05
C TRP A 149 -4.72 -7.87 0.82
N VAL A 150 -5.94 -7.72 1.31
CA VAL A 150 -6.42 -6.55 2.04
C VAL A 150 -7.00 -6.99 3.37
N ASN A 151 -6.63 -6.24 4.41
CA ASN A 151 -7.32 -6.19 5.69
C ASN A 151 -7.81 -4.79 5.93
N GLN A 152 -9.07 -4.71 6.31
CA GLN A 152 -9.69 -3.47 6.69
C GLN A 152 -10.26 -3.59 8.09
N LYS A 153 -9.91 -2.62 8.92
CA LYS A 153 -10.61 -2.34 10.15
C LYS A 153 -11.41 -1.07 10.01
N TYR A 154 -12.59 -1.05 10.59
CA TYR A 154 -13.46 0.10 10.52
C TYR A 154 -14.28 0.22 11.80
N GLY A 155 -14.64 1.45 12.13
CA GLY A 155 -15.56 1.78 13.21
C GLY A 155 -16.62 2.77 12.72
N LEU A 156 -17.62 3.04 13.55
CA LEU A 156 -18.74 3.92 13.18
C LEU A 156 -18.33 5.40 13.03
N THR A 157 -17.33 5.85 13.79
CA THR A 157 -16.95 7.27 13.89
C THR A 157 -15.55 7.57 13.37
N ASN A 158 -14.76 6.53 13.10
CA ASN A 158 -13.35 6.66 12.78
C ASN A 158 -13.07 6.23 11.33
N PRO A 159 -12.03 6.81 10.68
CA PRO A 159 -11.56 6.35 9.39
C PRO A 159 -11.22 4.86 9.39
N THR A 160 -11.35 4.21 8.23
CA THR A 160 -10.88 2.85 8.05
C THR A 160 -9.38 2.78 8.09
N ILE A 161 -8.90 1.67 8.60
CA ILE A 161 -7.52 1.25 8.48
C ILE A 161 -7.50 0.17 7.42
N CYS A 162 -6.95 0.45 6.24
CA CYS A 162 -6.84 -0.52 5.17
C CYS A 162 -5.37 -0.86 4.94
N TYR A 163 -4.98 -2.03 5.43
CA TYR A 163 -3.69 -2.63 5.15
C TYR A 163 -3.75 -3.45 3.87
N LEU A 164 -2.93 -3.08 2.91
CA LEU A 164 -2.81 -3.78 1.63
C LEU A 164 -1.38 -4.28 1.49
N TRP A 165 -1.20 -5.55 1.14
CA TRP A 165 0.05 -5.99 0.53
C TRP A 165 -0.22 -6.53 -0.86
N PHE A 166 0.74 -6.38 -1.76
CA PHE A 166 0.59 -6.75 -3.15
C PHE A 166 1.94 -7.14 -3.74
N THR A 167 1.91 -7.98 -4.76
CA THR A 167 3.09 -8.28 -5.57
C THR A 167 3.00 -7.54 -6.90
N ILE A 168 4.14 -7.24 -7.51
CA ILE A 168 4.22 -6.84 -8.91
C ILE A 168 5.13 -7.85 -9.62
N THR A 169 4.59 -8.45 -10.67
CA THR A 169 5.24 -9.47 -11.48
C THR A 169 5.04 -9.16 -12.96
N GLN A 170 5.92 -9.72 -13.78
CA GLN A 170 5.81 -9.70 -15.23
C GLN A 170 5.40 -11.08 -15.73
N PRO A 171 4.91 -11.19 -16.97
CA PRO A 171 4.44 -12.46 -17.48
C PRO A 171 5.67 -13.25 -17.95
N ILE A 172 6.51 -13.71 -17.02
CA ILE A 172 7.35 -14.94 -17.02
C ILE A 172 7.50 -15.36 -15.54
N ILE A 173 6.56 -16.20 -15.10
CA ILE A 173 6.70 -17.48 -14.38
C ILE A 173 7.98 -17.66 -13.53
N ASN A 174 7.89 -17.36 -12.23
CA ASN A 174 8.65 -18.03 -11.19
C ASN A 174 7.66 -18.48 -10.11
N THR A 175 7.94 -19.58 -9.40
CA THR A 175 7.17 -19.97 -8.22
C THR A 175 7.37 -18.89 -7.16
N ILE A 176 6.36 -18.04 -6.97
CA ILE A 176 6.35 -17.05 -5.90
C ILE A 176 5.82 -17.75 -4.67
N THR A 177 6.67 -17.93 -3.68
CA THR A 177 6.22 -18.40 -2.37
C THR A 177 5.94 -17.18 -1.51
N THR A 178 4.66 -16.96 -1.23
CA THR A 178 4.21 -16.00 -0.24
C THR A 178 4.07 -16.73 1.10
N SER A 179 4.69 -16.22 2.15
CA SER A 179 4.33 -16.58 3.51
C SER A 179 3.81 -15.32 4.20
N SER A 180 2.68 -15.45 4.88
CA SER A 180 2.13 -14.37 5.69
C SER A 180 1.90 -14.91 7.08
N ASN A 181 2.55 -14.30 8.07
CA ASN A 181 2.14 -14.50 9.44
C ASN A 181 1.16 -13.39 9.79
N ASP A 182 -0.06 -13.80 10.06
CA ASP A 182 -1.13 -12.93 10.48
C ASP A 182 -1.65 -13.40 11.83
N ASN A 183 -1.19 -12.75 12.90
CA ASN A 183 -1.64 -13.04 14.26
C ASN A 183 -2.86 -12.20 14.67
N ARG A 184 -3.58 -11.59 13.72
CA ARG A 184 -4.77 -10.78 14.00
C ARG A 184 -5.84 -11.62 14.69
N SER A 185 -6.33 -11.13 15.83
CA SER A 185 -7.54 -11.67 16.43
C SER A 185 -8.75 -11.38 15.54
N THR A 186 -9.63 -12.36 15.36
CA THR A 186 -10.93 -12.18 14.70
C THR A 186 -11.99 -11.60 15.65
N SER A 187 -11.68 -11.46 16.94
CA SER A 187 -12.48 -10.83 17.97
C SER A 187 -11.68 -9.76 18.71
N ASP A 188 -12.15 -8.51 18.68
CA ASP A 188 -11.41 -7.36 19.23
C ASP A 188 -11.72 -7.14 20.72
N PRO A 189 -10.72 -7.24 21.64
CA PRO A 189 -10.69 -6.40 22.83
C PRO A 189 -10.31 -4.94 22.46
N PRO A 190 -10.57 -3.95 23.35
CA PRO A 190 -10.46 -2.51 23.02
C PRO A 190 -9.07 -2.02 22.57
N LEU A 191 -8.00 -2.79 22.82
CA LEU A 191 -6.66 -2.62 22.26
C LEU A 191 -6.02 -4.00 22.12
N TYR A 192 -5.40 -4.30 20.98
CA TYR A 192 -4.54 -5.47 20.86
C TYR A 192 -3.32 -5.21 20.00
N SER A 193 -2.25 -5.91 20.37
CA SER A 193 -1.02 -5.95 19.61
C SER A 193 -1.28 -6.65 18.27
N TYR A 194 -1.10 -5.89 17.20
CA TYR A 194 -1.08 -6.35 15.84
C TYR A 194 0.36 -6.63 15.45
N THR A 195 0.61 -7.76 14.80
CA THR A 195 1.86 -7.98 14.07
C THR A 195 1.55 -8.78 12.81
N GLN A 196 1.64 -8.12 11.66
CA GLN A 196 1.60 -8.80 10.38
C GLN A 196 2.99 -8.83 9.79
N SER A 197 3.36 -9.98 9.22
CA SER A 197 4.47 -10.04 8.28
C SER A 197 4.03 -10.67 6.98
N VAL A 198 4.54 -10.15 5.87
CA VAL A 198 4.43 -10.77 4.55
C VAL A 198 5.82 -10.92 3.99
N SER A 199 6.14 -12.12 3.55
CA SER A 199 7.41 -12.48 2.97
C SER A 199 7.20 -13.01 1.55
N VAL A 200 7.97 -12.54 0.58
CA VAL A 200 7.98 -13.09 -0.77
C VAL A 200 9.35 -13.63 -1.09
N THR A 201 9.39 -14.88 -1.53
CA THR A 201 10.58 -15.50 -2.14
C THR A 201 10.34 -15.66 -3.64
N GLY A 202 11.26 -15.14 -4.44
CA GLY A 202 11.19 -15.19 -5.90
C GLY A 202 12.28 -14.32 -6.51
N SER A 203 12.53 -14.49 -7.80
CA SER A 203 13.43 -13.61 -8.56
C SER A 203 12.60 -12.66 -9.40
N LYS A 204 12.99 -11.37 -9.42
CA LYS A 204 12.39 -10.30 -10.21
C LYS A 204 10.95 -9.99 -9.79
N VAL A 205 10.70 -9.99 -8.48
CA VAL A 205 9.40 -9.69 -7.88
C VAL A 205 9.51 -8.44 -7.02
N ILE A 206 8.49 -7.59 -7.08
CA ILE A 206 8.31 -6.50 -6.13
C ILE A 206 7.27 -6.95 -5.11
N LEU A 207 7.59 -6.86 -3.82
CA LEU A 207 6.63 -6.94 -2.74
C LEU A 207 6.34 -5.52 -2.24
N GLY A 208 5.10 -5.09 -2.44
CA GLY A 208 4.58 -3.85 -1.93
C GLY A 208 3.72 -4.06 -0.68
N GLN A 209 3.83 -3.11 0.23
CA GLN A 209 2.88 -2.86 1.28
C GLN A 209 2.38 -1.43 1.15
N MET A 210 1.09 -1.23 1.38
CA MET A 210 0.47 0.09 1.35
C MET A 210 -0.52 0.26 2.48
N PHE A 211 -0.54 1.46 3.03
CA PHE A 211 -1.54 1.89 4.00
C PHE A 211 -2.52 2.88 3.36
N LEU A 212 -3.78 2.46 3.31
CA LEU A 212 -4.91 3.20 2.78
C LEU A 212 -5.91 3.50 3.89
N SER A 213 -6.68 4.57 3.75
CA SER A 213 -7.72 4.94 4.70
C SER A 213 -8.85 5.69 4.00
N THR A 214 -10.08 5.46 4.44
CA THR A 214 -11.27 6.16 3.98
C THR A 214 -12.12 6.56 5.18
N ARG A 215 -12.75 7.73 5.12
CA ARG A 215 -13.71 8.17 6.13
C ARG A 215 -15.12 8.08 5.57
N SER A 216 -16.05 7.45 6.27
CA SER A 216 -17.45 7.53 5.85
C SER A 216 -17.97 8.93 6.08
N VAL A 217 -18.70 9.42 5.09
CA VAL A 217 -19.53 10.63 5.18
C VAL A 217 -20.93 10.33 5.69
N THR A 218 -21.29 9.06 5.94
CA THR A 218 -22.62 8.64 6.43
C THR A 218 -22.55 7.51 7.47
N THR A 219 -23.50 7.49 8.40
CA THR A 219 -23.60 6.58 9.57
C THR A 219 -23.93 5.11 9.23
N PHE A 220 -23.58 4.62 8.03
CA PHE A 220 -23.84 3.22 7.65
C PHE A 220 -22.68 2.30 8.04
N PRO A 221 -22.95 1.11 8.59
CA PRO A 221 -21.93 0.19 9.07
C PRO A 221 -20.94 -0.28 7.98
N ASN A 222 -21.34 -0.24 6.69
CA ASN A 222 -20.48 -0.64 5.56
C ASN A 222 -20.00 0.52 4.68
N GLY A 223 -20.44 1.76 4.94
CA GLY A 223 -20.10 2.94 4.11
C GLY A 223 -18.63 3.38 4.18
N ASN A 224 -17.88 2.74 5.07
CA ASN A 224 -16.48 3.00 5.35
C ASN A 224 -15.54 2.15 4.48
N LEU A 225 -15.96 0.98 3.98
CA LEU A 225 -15.06 -0.01 3.39
C LEU A 225 -14.61 0.33 1.97
N ILE A 226 -13.32 0.13 1.70
CA ILE A 226 -12.75 0.10 0.36
C ILE A 226 -13.15 -1.22 -0.30
N SER A 227 -13.83 -1.15 -1.44
CA SER A 227 -14.25 -2.35 -2.16
C SER A 227 -13.10 -3.04 -2.89
N GLN A 228 -13.27 -4.33 -3.16
CA GLN A 228 -12.32 -5.11 -3.96
C GLN A 228 -12.06 -4.48 -5.34
N VAL A 229 -13.13 -4.06 -6.03
CA VAL A 229 -13.03 -3.41 -7.35
C VAL A 229 -12.23 -2.11 -7.29
N ALA A 230 -12.39 -1.33 -6.22
CA ALA A 230 -11.63 -0.09 -6.03
C ALA A 230 -10.13 -0.37 -5.83
N ILE A 231 -9.77 -1.42 -5.07
CA ILE A 231 -8.37 -1.84 -4.88
C ILE A 231 -7.76 -2.33 -6.19
N GLU A 232 -8.46 -3.16 -6.95
CA GLU A 232 -7.96 -3.69 -8.24
C GLU A 232 -7.72 -2.56 -9.25
N GLY A 233 -8.69 -1.65 -9.38
CA GLY A 233 -8.58 -0.48 -10.25
C GLY A 233 -7.47 0.48 -9.80
N PHE A 234 -7.34 0.70 -8.49
CA PHE A 234 -6.27 1.52 -7.92
C PHE A 234 -4.90 0.90 -8.19
N LEU A 235 -4.66 -0.37 -7.83
CA LEU A 235 -3.38 -1.05 -8.05
C LEU A 235 -2.99 -1.09 -9.53
N SER A 236 -3.96 -1.37 -10.41
CA SER A 236 -3.74 -1.36 -11.86
C SER A 236 -3.24 0.02 -12.34
N ASN A 237 -3.91 1.10 -11.94
CA ASN A 237 -3.51 2.45 -12.31
C ASN A 237 -2.20 2.87 -11.62
N TYR A 238 -2.03 2.53 -10.34
CA TYR A 238 -0.84 2.84 -9.56
C TYR A 238 0.40 2.24 -10.20
N VAL A 239 0.40 0.93 -10.47
CA VAL A 239 1.54 0.23 -11.09
C VAL A 239 1.79 0.71 -12.53
N ARG A 240 0.72 0.99 -13.29
CA ARG A 240 0.84 1.50 -14.66
C ARG A 240 1.49 2.87 -14.72
N ASN A 241 1.05 3.79 -13.86
CA ASN A 241 1.45 5.19 -13.85
C ASN A 241 2.74 5.43 -13.09
N ALA A 242 3.03 4.61 -12.07
CA ALA A 242 4.32 4.59 -11.37
C ALA A 242 5.48 4.41 -12.34
N ASP A 243 5.17 3.84 -13.51
CA ASP A 243 6.11 3.61 -14.59
C ASP A 243 7.40 3.10 -14.00
N ILE A 244 7.34 2.13 -13.07
CA ILE A 244 8.51 1.69 -12.29
C ILE A 244 9.61 1.40 -13.32
N ARG A 245 10.51 2.38 -13.47
CA ARG A 245 11.40 2.50 -14.62
C ARG A 245 12.56 1.60 -14.29
N LEU A 246 12.66 0.58 -15.12
CA LEU A 246 13.66 -0.45 -15.02
C LEU A 246 14.82 0.06 -15.85
N VAL A 247 15.96 0.29 -15.19
CA VAL A 247 17.21 0.63 -15.86
C VAL A 247 17.91 -0.68 -16.25
#